data_AF-A0AAU4HAC7-F1
#
_entry.id   AF-A0AAU4HAC7-F1
#
_cell.length_a   1.000
_cell.length_b   1.000
_cell.length_c   1.000
_cell.angle_alpha   90.00
_cell.angle_beta   90.00
_cell.angle_gamma   90.00
#
_symmetry.space_group_name_H-M   'P 1'
#
loop_
_entity.id
_entity.type
_entity.pdbx_description
1 polymer ?
#
loop_
_entity_poly.entity_id
_entity_poly.type
_entity_poly.pdbx_seq_one_letter_code
_entity_poly.pdbx_strand_id
1 'polypeptide(L)'
;MSARSSAGFVLVTAAALTAALATPALAAAPGAAAHTPAQLTQAIASHESHALHGLAKPGKVNATVSSTNWSGYAATGSTGAYTSVTSSWTQPSVSCSSATTYSSFWVGLDGYSNSALEQTGTEADCIGGKATYGAWWEVLPASESAYSGVTVKGGDKFTATVTYTGSTFTMTLADSTEGWTKTTTHAGSSGSKNASAEVIAEAPEVGGSVASLANFGTVNFTGAKADGSNLDTYSPNEIVMTKSSSSAVRAQPGSISGGSFSDVWKAS
;
A
#
# COMPACT_ATOMS: atom_id res chain seq x y z
N MET A 1 22.88 94.87 3.30
CA MET A 1 24.29 95.19 2.97
C MET A 1 24.88 93.93 2.36
N SER A 2 25.00 93.89 1.03
CA SER A 2 26.27 93.90 0.28
C SER A 2 26.95 92.51 0.28
N ALA A 3 27.34 91.86 -0.81
CA ALA A 3 27.56 92.30 -2.17
C ALA A 3 27.57 91.11 -3.16
N ARG A 4 27.18 91.42 -4.40
CA ARG A 4 27.78 91.08 -5.72
C ARG A 4 28.78 89.90 -5.77
N SER A 5 28.66 89.02 -6.76
CA SER A 5 29.49 89.12 -7.98
C SER A 5 29.10 88.10 -9.05
N SER A 6 29.48 88.46 -10.27
CA SER A 6 29.07 87.92 -11.57
C SER A 6 29.95 86.78 -12.09
N ALA A 7 29.41 86.15 -13.15
CA ALA A 7 30.09 85.67 -14.36
C ALA A 7 30.79 84.30 -14.34
N GLY A 8 30.58 83.57 -15.44
CA GLY A 8 31.40 82.44 -15.84
C GLY A 8 30.66 81.38 -16.66
N PHE A 9 30.30 81.71 -17.91
CA PHE A 9 29.87 80.72 -18.90
C PHE A 9 31.09 79.87 -19.32
N VAL A 10 31.02 78.55 -19.16
CA VAL A 10 31.82 77.61 -19.96
C VAL A 10 30.89 76.50 -20.44
N LEU A 11 30.66 76.51 -21.75
CA LEU A 11 30.04 75.41 -22.49
C LEU A 11 31.06 74.27 -22.57
N VAL A 12 30.71 73.10 -22.02
CA VAL A 12 31.35 71.84 -22.40
C VAL A 12 30.24 70.94 -22.95
N THR A 13 30.25 70.75 -24.25
CA THR A 13 29.50 69.72 -24.96
C THR A 13 30.21 68.37 -24.76
N ALA A 14 29.52 67.34 -24.28
CA ALA A 14 29.65 65.97 -24.82
C ALA A 14 28.75 64.95 -24.07
N ALA A 15 28.08 64.14 -24.89
CA ALA A 15 27.55 62.80 -24.64
C ALA A 15 26.39 62.64 -23.63
N ALA A 16 25.16 62.66 -24.17
CA ALA A 16 24.03 61.98 -23.57
C ALA A 16 24.27 60.45 -23.62
N LEU A 17 24.58 59.85 -22.47
CA LEU A 17 24.50 58.41 -22.28
C LEU A 17 23.05 58.08 -21.90
N THR A 18 22.26 57.56 -22.84
CA THR A 18 20.97 56.93 -22.53
C THR A 18 21.23 55.60 -21.83
N ALA A 19 21.20 55.60 -20.50
CA ALA A 19 21.12 54.37 -19.71
C ALA A 19 19.70 53.81 -19.85
N ALA A 20 19.52 52.83 -20.74
CA ALA A 20 18.30 52.06 -20.84
C ALA A 20 18.14 51.19 -19.57
N LEU A 21 16.95 51.24 -18.97
CA LEU A 21 16.51 50.43 -17.85
C LEU A 21 16.55 48.94 -18.24
N ALA A 22 17.40 48.15 -17.59
CA ALA A 22 17.28 46.70 -17.61
C ALA A 22 16.53 46.25 -16.34
N THR A 23 15.25 45.92 -16.50
CA THR A 23 14.52 45.15 -15.49
C THR A 23 15.13 43.75 -15.43
N PRO A 24 15.40 43.19 -14.24
CA PRO A 24 15.78 41.79 -14.16
C PRO A 24 14.55 40.95 -14.52
N ALA A 25 14.61 40.28 -15.67
CA ALA A 25 13.68 39.23 -16.00
C ALA A 25 13.84 38.11 -14.96
N LEU A 26 12.80 37.88 -14.15
CA LEU A 26 12.66 36.64 -13.40
C LEU A 26 12.65 35.50 -14.42
N ALA A 27 13.75 34.76 -14.50
CA ALA A 27 13.78 33.48 -15.18
C ALA A 27 12.84 32.55 -14.41
N ALA A 28 11.63 32.34 -14.93
CA ALA A 28 10.77 31.27 -14.50
C ALA A 28 11.53 29.96 -14.75
N ALA A 29 11.94 29.30 -13.67
CA ALA A 29 12.49 27.95 -13.76
C ALA A 29 11.45 27.08 -14.50
N PRO A 30 11.86 26.25 -15.49
CA PRO A 30 10.95 25.31 -16.10
C PRO A 30 10.40 24.41 -15.00
N GLY A 31 9.07 24.42 -14.86
CA GLY A 31 8.37 23.67 -13.82
C GLY A 31 8.83 22.22 -13.84
N ALA A 32 9.23 21.71 -12.68
CA ALA A 32 9.35 20.28 -12.47
C ALA A 32 8.02 19.66 -12.93
N ALA A 33 8.06 18.90 -14.02
CA ALA A 33 6.91 18.13 -14.44
C ALA A 33 6.48 17.29 -13.23
N ALA A 34 5.26 17.53 -12.73
CA ALA A 34 4.70 16.70 -11.68
C ALA A 34 4.68 15.27 -12.22
N HIS A 35 5.60 14.45 -11.73
CA HIS A 35 5.57 13.02 -11.99
C HIS A 35 4.31 12.50 -11.28
N THR A 36 3.23 12.32 -12.03
CA THR A 36 2.10 11.54 -11.52
C THR A 36 2.65 10.17 -11.15
N PRO A 37 2.55 9.74 -9.89
CA PRO A 37 2.84 8.35 -9.54
C PRO A 37 2.09 7.46 -10.53
N ALA A 38 2.77 6.49 -11.13
CA ALA A 38 2.07 5.49 -11.91
C ALA A 38 1.12 4.78 -10.94
N GLN A 39 -0.18 4.90 -11.21
CA GLN A 39 -1.20 4.19 -10.46
C GLN A 39 -1.37 2.80 -11.07
N LEU A 40 -1.69 1.83 -10.24
CA LEU A 40 -2.11 0.51 -10.71
C LEU A 40 -3.29 0.70 -11.67
N THR A 41 -3.08 0.31 -12.92
CA THR A 41 -4.17 0.37 -13.91
C THR A 41 -5.13 -0.79 -13.67
N GLN A 42 -6.40 -0.58 -13.99
CA GLN A 42 -7.43 -1.63 -13.86
C GLN A 42 -7.07 -2.91 -14.63
N ALA A 43 -6.28 -2.81 -15.70
CA ALA A 43 -5.79 -3.95 -16.44
C ALA A 43 -4.82 -4.82 -15.62
N ILE A 44 -3.87 -4.22 -14.89
CA ILE A 44 -2.90 -4.96 -14.07
C ILE A 44 -3.66 -5.65 -12.93
N ALA A 45 -4.49 -4.90 -12.20
CA ALA A 45 -5.32 -5.41 -11.11
C ALA A 45 -6.18 -6.61 -11.54
N SER A 46 -6.84 -6.54 -12.70
CA SER A 46 -7.72 -7.62 -13.18
C SER A 46 -7.01 -8.96 -13.46
N HIS A 47 -5.68 -9.01 -13.42
CA HIS A 47 -4.88 -10.21 -13.62
C HIS A 47 -4.24 -10.75 -12.35
N GLU A 48 -4.47 -10.13 -11.20
CA GLU A 48 -3.92 -10.56 -9.92
C GLU A 48 -4.94 -11.31 -9.07
N SER A 49 -4.47 -12.29 -8.31
CA SER A 49 -5.28 -12.92 -7.26
C SER A 49 -4.44 -13.17 -6.02
N HIS A 50 -5.08 -13.09 -4.87
CA HIS A 50 -4.38 -13.05 -3.58
C HIS A 50 -4.72 -14.27 -2.72
N ALA A 51 -5.06 -15.40 -3.34
CA ALA A 51 -5.37 -16.65 -2.64
C ALA A 51 -4.18 -17.16 -1.81
N LEU A 52 -4.39 -17.92 -0.74
CA LEU A 52 -3.29 -18.48 0.03
C LEU A 52 -2.62 -19.68 -0.70
N HIS A 53 -1.30 -19.61 -0.90
CA HIS A 53 -0.50 -20.66 -1.55
C HIS A 53 0.57 -21.27 -0.63
N GLY A 54 0.88 -22.54 -0.88
CA GLY A 54 2.04 -23.22 -0.31
C GLY A 54 1.98 -23.35 1.22
N LEU A 55 0.79 -23.33 1.81
CA LEU A 55 0.61 -23.49 3.24
C LEU A 55 1.11 -24.88 3.67
N ALA A 56 2.20 -24.91 4.43
CA ALA A 56 2.90 -26.16 4.78
C ALA A 56 2.03 -27.14 5.61
N LYS A 57 1.01 -26.62 6.30
CA LYS A 57 -0.18 -27.25 6.91
C LYS A 57 -0.91 -26.13 7.65
N PRO A 58 -2.25 -26.05 7.65
CA PRO A 58 -2.96 -25.16 8.57
C PRO A 58 -2.53 -25.52 9.99
N GLY A 59 -1.81 -24.60 10.64
CA GLY A 59 -1.39 -24.76 12.02
C GLY A 59 -2.61 -24.84 12.95
N LYS A 60 -2.46 -25.50 14.09
CA LYS A 60 -3.37 -25.26 15.22
C LYS A 60 -3.20 -23.81 15.65
N VAL A 61 -4.23 -23.19 16.23
CA VAL A 61 -4.18 -21.88 16.88
C VAL A 61 -2.85 -21.70 17.64
N ASN A 62 -2.23 -20.52 17.49
CA ASN A 62 -0.91 -20.17 18.02
C ASN A 62 0.28 -20.93 17.41
N ALA A 63 0.23 -21.23 16.11
CA ALA A 63 1.36 -21.85 15.39
C ALA A 63 2.10 -20.85 14.51
N THR A 64 3.37 -21.11 14.25
CA THR A 64 4.12 -20.53 13.14
C THR A 64 4.04 -21.48 11.94
N VAL A 65 3.53 -20.99 10.82
CA VAL A 65 3.38 -21.73 9.56
C VAL A 65 4.14 -21.03 8.43
N SER A 66 4.37 -21.75 7.33
CA SER A 66 4.96 -21.16 6.13
C SER A 66 3.96 -21.16 4.98
N SER A 67 4.00 -20.07 4.21
CA SER A 67 3.28 -19.88 2.95
C SER A 67 4.28 -19.49 1.86
N THR A 68 3.94 -19.68 0.59
CA THR A 68 4.76 -19.21 -0.52
C THR A 68 4.51 -17.75 -0.91
N ASN A 69 3.37 -17.19 -0.50
CA ASN A 69 2.93 -15.85 -0.89
C ASN A 69 2.45 -14.96 0.26
N TRP A 70 2.03 -15.48 1.41
CA TRP A 70 1.58 -14.67 2.54
C TRP A 70 2.61 -14.57 3.65
N SER A 71 2.65 -13.40 4.29
CA SER A 71 3.38 -13.10 5.51
C SER A 71 2.48 -12.26 6.42
N GLY A 72 2.39 -12.57 7.71
CA GLY A 72 1.54 -11.83 8.65
C GLY A 72 0.84 -12.72 9.67
N TYR A 73 -0.40 -12.38 10.02
CA TYR A 73 -1.15 -13.10 11.04
C TYR A 73 -2.58 -13.43 10.59
N ALA A 74 -3.02 -14.64 10.95
CA ALA A 74 -4.38 -15.11 10.74
C ALA A 74 -4.97 -15.67 12.04
N ALA A 75 -6.04 -15.05 12.55
CA ALA A 75 -6.90 -15.66 13.55
C ALA A 75 -7.78 -16.71 12.88
N THR A 76 -7.94 -17.88 13.49
CA THR A 76 -8.70 -19.01 12.93
C THR A 76 -9.74 -19.52 13.92
N GLY A 77 -10.84 -20.07 13.41
CA GLY A 77 -11.97 -20.50 14.22
C GLY A 77 -12.91 -21.44 13.46
N SER A 78 -14.05 -21.75 14.07
CA SER A 78 -15.13 -22.46 13.38
C SER A 78 -15.81 -21.58 12.33
N THR A 79 -16.66 -22.17 11.49
CA THR A 79 -17.56 -21.41 10.62
C THR A 79 -18.32 -20.33 11.41
N GLY A 80 -18.33 -19.10 10.90
CA GLY A 80 -18.98 -17.94 11.50
C GLY A 80 -18.22 -17.33 12.67
N ALA A 81 -16.96 -17.71 12.90
CA ALA A 81 -16.18 -17.21 14.02
C ALA A 81 -15.87 -15.71 13.92
N TYR A 82 -15.74 -15.16 12.71
CA TYR A 82 -15.31 -13.79 12.50
C TYR A 82 -16.25 -13.00 11.59
N THR A 83 -16.69 -11.84 12.07
CA THR A 83 -17.58 -10.95 11.29
C THR A 83 -16.90 -9.67 10.88
N SER A 84 -15.73 -9.36 11.42
CA SER A 84 -14.97 -8.18 11.03
C SER A 84 -13.48 -8.34 11.25
N VAL A 85 -12.71 -7.70 10.39
CA VAL A 85 -11.27 -7.49 10.55
C VAL A 85 -10.93 -6.05 10.16
N THR A 86 -9.98 -5.44 10.88
CA THR A 86 -9.44 -4.12 10.54
C THR A 86 -7.97 -4.04 10.92
N SER A 87 -7.23 -3.21 10.18
CA SER A 87 -5.85 -2.84 10.48
C SER A 87 -5.53 -1.51 9.79
N SER A 88 -4.52 -0.82 10.31
CA SER A 88 -3.96 0.38 9.73
C SER A 88 -2.47 0.19 9.45
N TRP A 89 -1.99 0.76 8.35
CA TRP A 89 -0.57 0.77 8.01
C TRP A 89 -0.18 2.08 7.33
N THR A 90 1.12 2.36 7.33
CA THR A 90 1.70 3.36 6.42
C THR A 90 2.16 2.63 5.15
N GLN A 91 1.76 3.13 3.98
CA GLN A 91 2.09 2.55 2.69
C GLN A 91 3.61 2.39 2.56
N PRO A 92 4.12 1.16 2.43
CA PRO A 92 5.54 0.94 2.24
C PRO A 92 6.03 1.58 0.94
N SER A 93 7.25 2.12 0.98
CA SER A 93 7.95 2.52 -0.25
C SER A 93 8.76 1.35 -0.77
N VAL A 94 8.60 1.00 -2.03
CA VAL A 94 9.35 -0.11 -2.64
C VAL A 94 10.67 0.33 -3.25
N SER A 95 11.68 -0.50 -3.07
CA SER A 95 13.01 -0.34 -3.67
C SER A 95 13.09 -1.09 -4.99
N CYS A 96 12.99 -0.37 -6.10
CA CYS A 96 12.90 -0.97 -7.43
C CYS A 96 14.25 -1.23 -8.09
N SER A 97 14.36 -2.42 -8.68
CA SER A 97 15.35 -2.75 -9.70
C SER A 97 14.69 -2.71 -11.08
N SER A 98 15.40 -3.09 -12.15
CA SER A 98 14.78 -3.22 -13.48
C SER A 98 13.75 -4.36 -13.60
N ALA A 99 13.74 -5.30 -12.65
CA ALA A 99 12.80 -6.42 -12.66
C ALA A 99 11.39 -5.95 -12.24
N THR A 100 10.37 -6.54 -12.85
CA THR A 100 9.00 -6.38 -12.39
C THR A 100 8.77 -7.25 -11.17
N THR A 101 8.33 -6.64 -10.07
CA THR A 101 8.07 -7.32 -8.79
C THR A 101 6.85 -6.71 -8.12
N TYR A 102 6.12 -7.50 -7.34
CA TYR A 102 4.82 -7.13 -6.80
C TYR A 102 4.79 -7.29 -5.28
N SER A 103 4.01 -6.47 -4.59
CA SER A 103 3.68 -6.71 -3.18
C SER A 103 2.41 -6.01 -2.75
N SER A 104 1.60 -6.71 -1.95
CA SER A 104 0.31 -6.22 -1.48
C SER A 104 0.23 -6.17 0.04
N PHE A 105 -0.62 -5.30 0.58
CA PHE A 105 -0.88 -5.16 2.02
C PHE A 105 -2.38 -5.01 2.25
N TRP A 106 -2.97 -5.90 3.05
CA TRP A 106 -4.42 -6.00 3.11
C TRP A 106 -4.94 -6.62 4.41
N VAL A 107 -6.26 -6.52 4.59
CA VAL A 107 -7.02 -7.27 5.60
C VAL A 107 -8.15 -8.04 4.93
N GLY A 108 -8.47 -9.22 5.46
CA GLY A 108 -9.43 -10.12 4.83
C GLY A 108 -10.12 -11.08 5.80
N LEU A 109 -11.31 -11.53 5.42
CA LEU A 109 -12.02 -12.64 6.03
C LEU A 109 -11.92 -13.88 5.13
N ASP A 110 -11.85 -15.05 5.75
CA ASP A 110 -11.58 -16.33 5.07
C ASP A 110 -10.18 -16.39 4.42
N GLY A 111 -9.90 -17.39 3.57
CA GLY A 111 -8.62 -17.53 2.84
C GLY A 111 -7.61 -18.47 3.49
N TYR A 112 -7.44 -18.42 4.82
CA TYR A 112 -6.49 -19.30 5.51
C TYR A 112 -6.89 -20.79 5.46
N SER A 113 -8.18 -21.06 5.64
CA SER A 113 -8.71 -22.43 5.82
C SER A 113 -9.62 -22.91 4.68
N ASN A 114 -9.86 -22.08 3.69
CA ASN A 114 -10.78 -22.35 2.59
C ASN A 114 -10.40 -21.52 1.35
N SER A 115 -11.11 -21.72 0.24
CA SER A 115 -10.84 -21.03 -1.02
C SER A 115 -11.61 -19.72 -1.21
N ALA A 116 -12.40 -19.32 -0.22
CA ALA A 116 -13.05 -18.01 -0.20
C ALA A 116 -12.10 -16.99 0.40
N LEU A 117 -12.22 -15.74 -0.01
CA LEU A 117 -11.47 -14.64 0.58
C LEU A 117 -12.14 -13.33 0.17
N GLU A 118 -12.53 -12.53 1.15
CA GLU A 118 -13.09 -11.20 0.96
C GLU A 118 -12.20 -10.15 1.61
N GLN A 119 -11.66 -9.24 0.81
CA GLN A 119 -10.51 -8.44 1.22
C GLN A 119 -10.37 -7.11 0.50
N THR A 120 -9.58 -6.23 1.10
CA THR A 120 -9.20 -4.95 0.51
C THR A 120 -7.86 -4.48 1.03
N GLY A 121 -7.13 -3.78 0.17
CA GLY A 121 -5.80 -3.34 0.48
C GLY A 121 -5.18 -2.47 -0.61
N THR A 122 -3.86 -2.48 -0.60
CA THR A 122 -3.02 -1.63 -1.44
C THR A 122 -1.91 -2.44 -2.07
N GLU A 123 -1.53 -2.08 -3.29
CA GLU A 123 -0.33 -2.58 -3.98
C GLU A 123 0.85 -1.60 -3.81
N ALA A 124 2.04 -2.17 -3.75
CA ALA A 124 3.32 -1.49 -3.93
C ALA A 124 4.21 -2.35 -4.85
N ASP A 125 4.27 -1.96 -6.11
CA ASP A 125 4.95 -2.74 -7.14
C ASP A 125 6.14 -1.99 -7.71
N CYS A 126 7.04 -2.75 -8.32
CA CYS A 126 8.05 -2.21 -9.22
C CYS A 126 7.71 -2.63 -10.64
N ILE A 127 7.39 -1.67 -11.50
CA ILE A 127 7.07 -1.90 -12.90
C ILE A 127 7.96 -1.00 -13.76
N GLY A 128 8.74 -1.60 -14.65
CA GLY A 128 9.66 -0.87 -15.52
C GLY A 128 10.70 -0.04 -14.77
N GLY A 129 11.15 -0.52 -13.60
CA GLY A 129 12.11 0.19 -12.76
C GLY A 129 11.55 1.28 -11.86
N LYS A 130 10.22 1.44 -11.79
CA LYS A 130 9.57 2.50 -11.02
C LYS A 130 8.57 1.92 -10.04
N ALA A 131 8.44 2.59 -8.89
CA ALA A 131 7.40 2.29 -7.93
C ALA A 131 6.02 2.67 -8.52
N THR A 132 5.10 1.71 -8.45
CA THR A 132 3.69 1.85 -8.84
C THR A 132 2.86 1.48 -7.61
N TYR A 133 1.84 2.28 -7.31
CA TYR A 133 0.99 2.03 -6.15
C TYR A 133 -0.47 1.96 -6.56
N GLY A 134 -1.24 1.17 -5.84
CA GLY A 134 -2.65 0.94 -6.13
C GLY A 134 -3.46 0.69 -4.86
N ALA A 135 -4.77 0.75 -5.00
CA ALA A 135 -5.73 0.38 -3.97
C ALA A 135 -6.84 -0.44 -4.62
N TRP A 136 -7.31 -1.47 -3.92
CA TRP A 136 -8.16 -2.49 -4.53
C TRP A 136 -9.09 -3.16 -3.51
N TRP A 137 -10.07 -3.88 -4.03
CA TRP A 137 -10.88 -4.85 -3.29
C TRP A 137 -10.99 -6.14 -4.10
N GLU A 138 -11.17 -7.26 -3.42
CA GLU A 138 -11.27 -8.56 -4.07
C GLU A 138 -12.24 -9.48 -3.32
N VAL A 139 -12.98 -10.28 -4.09
CA VAL A 139 -13.74 -11.42 -3.61
C VAL A 139 -13.39 -12.62 -4.48
N LEU A 140 -12.60 -13.56 -3.93
CA LEU A 140 -12.21 -14.74 -4.66
C LEU A 140 -13.42 -15.60 -5.06
N PRO A 141 -13.38 -16.29 -6.21
CA PRO A 141 -12.20 -16.51 -7.08
C PRO A 141 -12.03 -15.47 -8.20
N ALA A 142 -12.76 -14.36 -8.18
CA ALA A 142 -12.52 -13.29 -9.15
C ALA A 142 -11.23 -12.55 -8.78
N SER A 143 -10.46 -12.17 -9.79
CA SER A 143 -9.29 -11.29 -9.63
C SER A 143 -9.66 -9.97 -8.96
N GLU A 144 -8.67 -9.32 -8.37
CA GLU A 144 -8.87 -8.03 -7.72
C GLU A 144 -9.42 -6.94 -8.66
N SER A 145 -10.08 -5.97 -8.05
CA SER A 145 -10.64 -4.80 -8.72
C SER A 145 -10.07 -3.52 -8.14
N ALA A 146 -9.34 -2.77 -8.98
CA ALA A 146 -8.80 -1.48 -8.61
C ALA A 146 -9.89 -0.47 -8.23
N TYR A 147 -9.68 0.26 -7.14
CA TYR A 147 -10.46 1.44 -6.82
C TYR A 147 -10.10 2.58 -7.78
N SER A 148 -11.11 3.15 -8.44
CA SER A 148 -10.91 4.26 -9.38
C SER A 148 -10.95 5.63 -8.71
N GLY A 149 -10.22 6.59 -9.30
CA GLY A 149 -10.23 7.99 -8.85
C GLY A 149 -9.63 8.18 -7.46
N VAL A 150 -8.66 7.35 -7.09
CA VAL A 150 -7.85 7.47 -5.86
C VAL A 150 -6.42 7.77 -6.23
N THR A 151 -5.64 8.29 -5.28
CA THR A 151 -4.19 8.37 -5.38
C THR A 151 -3.59 7.61 -4.21
N VAL A 152 -2.54 6.83 -4.48
CA VAL A 152 -1.75 6.10 -3.49
C VAL A 152 -0.29 6.45 -3.71
N LYS A 153 0.43 6.72 -2.63
CA LYS A 153 1.85 7.05 -2.58
C LYS A 153 2.50 6.31 -1.41
N GLY A 154 3.78 6.00 -1.55
CA GLY A 154 4.59 5.58 -0.41
C GLY A 154 4.54 6.63 0.70
N GLY A 155 4.25 6.21 1.93
CA GLY A 155 4.07 7.07 3.09
C GLY A 155 2.62 7.44 3.43
N ASP A 156 1.65 7.13 2.57
CA ASP A 156 0.22 7.35 2.86
C ASP A 156 -0.26 6.49 4.03
N LYS A 157 -1.35 6.91 4.68
CA LYS A 157 -1.82 6.31 5.94
C LYS A 157 -3.18 5.66 5.72
N PHE A 158 -3.15 4.34 5.65
CA PHE A 158 -4.31 3.51 5.36
C PHE A 158 -4.96 2.95 6.62
N THR A 159 -6.29 2.85 6.56
CA THR A 159 -7.08 1.98 7.42
C THR A 159 -7.99 1.14 6.53
N ALA A 160 -7.87 -0.18 6.63
CA ALA A 160 -8.72 -1.13 5.94
C ALA A 160 -9.67 -1.81 6.92
N THR A 161 -10.86 -2.16 6.45
CA THR A 161 -11.85 -2.91 7.20
C THR A 161 -12.64 -3.81 6.26
N VAL A 162 -12.81 -5.07 6.65
CA VAL A 162 -13.81 -5.96 6.06
C VAL A 162 -14.81 -6.33 7.15
N THR A 163 -16.10 -6.21 6.85
CA THR A 163 -17.18 -6.64 7.74
C THR A 163 -18.16 -7.55 7.02
N TYR A 164 -18.85 -8.42 7.76
CA TYR A 164 -19.89 -9.30 7.26
C TYR A 164 -21.16 -9.17 8.09
N THR A 165 -22.28 -8.92 7.44
CA THR A 165 -23.59 -8.71 8.08
C THR A 165 -24.59 -9.83 7.79
N GLY A 166 -24.11 -11.08 7.73
CA GLY A 166 -24.93 -12.28 7.57
C GLY A 166 -25.31 -12.62 6.12
N SER A 167 -25.15 -11.68 5.19
CA SER A 167 -25.33 -11.93 3.74
C SER A 167 -24.43 -11.09 2.85
N THR A 168 -23.79 -10.07 3.40
CA THR A 168 -23.04 -9.07 2.64
C THR A 168 -21.72 -8.78 3.33
N PHE A 169 -20.65 -8.86 2.57
CA PHE A 169 -19.34 -8.35 2.93
C PHE A 169 -19.25 -6.88 2.53
N THR A 170 -18.75 -6.04 3.43
CA THR A 170 -18.42 -4.63 3.17
C THR A 170 -16.93 -4.45 3.35
N MET A 171 -16.24 -4.09 2.27
CA MET A 171 -14.82 -3.79 2.23
C MET A 171 -14.65 -2.27 2.14
N THR A 172 -13.95 -1.70 3.12
CA THR A 172 -13.69 -0.26 3.19
C THR A 172 -12.19 -0.02 3.32
N LEU A 173 -11.66 0.86 2.48
CA LEU A 173 -10.30 1.34 2.55
C LEU A 173 -10.30 2.86 2.59
N ALA A 174 -9.67 3.42 3.62
CA ALA A 174 -9.54 4.85 3.82
C ALA A 174 -8.07 5.27 3.79
N ASP A 175 -7.77 6.30 3.01
CA ASP A 175 -6.49 7.00 3.04
C ASP A 175 -6.67 8.35 3.73
N SER A 176 -6.12 8.45 4.93
CA SER A 176 -6.20 9.69 5.72
C SER A 176 -5.21 10.76 5.27
N THR A 177 -4.20 10.39 4.46
CA THR A 177 -3.21 11.34 3.92
C THR A 177 -3.75 12.04 2.69
N GLU A 178 -4.37 11.29 1.77
CA GLU A 178 -4.97 11.84 0.55
C GLU A 178 -6.46 12.18 0.72
N GLY A 179 -7.07 11.88 1.86
CA GLY A 179 -8.41 12.34 2.24
C GLY A 179 -9.55 11.63 1.52
N TRP A 180 -9.37 10.37 1.10
CA TRP A 180 -10.39 9.60 0.41
C TRP A 180 -10.78 8.33 1.17
N THR A 181 -11.98 7.84 0.91
CA THR A 181 -12.47 6.55 1.40
C THR A 181 -13.24 5.86 0.31
N LYS A 182 -13.00 4.57 0.12
CA LYS A 182 -13.72 3.72 -0.82
C LYS A 182 -14.38 2.59 -0.05
N THR A 183 -15.60 2.27 -0.46
CA THR A 183 -16.40 1.19 0.11
C THR A 183 -17.02 0.40 -1.02
N THR A 184 -16.86 -0.93 -0.97
CA THR A 184 -17.55 -1.87 -1.85
C THR A 184 -18.32 -2.88 -1.01
N THR A 185 -19.50 -3.27 -1.48
CA THR A 185 -20.28 -4.36 -0.89
C THR A 185 -20.38 -5.52 -1.87
N HIS A 186 -20.30 -6.75 -1.38
CA HIS A 186 -20.44 -7.96 -2.18
C HIS A 186 -21.14 -9.06 -1.39
N ALA A 187 -21.79 -10.02 -2.05
CA ALA A 187 -22.42 -11.16 -1.37
C ALA A 187 -21.42 -12.19 -0.79
N GLY A 188 -20.12 -11.98 -1.00
CA GLY A 188 -19.07 -12.98 -0.75
C GLY A 188 -19.05 -14.09 -1.80
N SER A 189 -18.12 -15.03 -1.63
CA SER A 189 -18.04 -16.23 -2.46
C SER A 189 -18.99 -17.33 -1.96
N SER A 190 -19.28 -18.35 -2.77
CA SER A 190 -20.06 -19.51 -2.33
C SER A 190 -19.34 -20.38 -1.30
N GLY A 191 -18.03 -20.22 -1.14
CA GLY A 191 -17.19 -20.99 -0.22
C GLY A 191 -16.98 -20.31 1.13
N SER A 192 -17.50 -19.09 1.32
CA SER A 192 -17.21 -18.28 2.51
C SER A 192 -17.76 -18.94 3.75
N LYS A 193 -16.93 -18.98 4.80
CA LYS A 193 -17.22 -19.59 6.08
C LYS A 193 -17.01 -18.63 7.23
N ASN A 194 -16.43 -17.46 7.02
CA ASN A 194 -16.08 -16.52 8.07
C ASN A 194 -15.22 -17.20 9.16
N ALA A 195 -14.32 -18.10 8.73
CA ALA A 195 -13.57 -18.98 9.62
C ALA A 195 -12.15 -18.47 9.94
N SER A 196 -11.69 -17.44 9.23
CA SER A 196 -10.45 -16.71 9.54
C SER A 196 -10.60 -15.20 9.39
N ALA A 197 -9.72 -14.45 10.05
CA ALA A 197 -9.55 -13.01 9.97
C ALA A 197 -8.06 -12.68 9.93
N GLU A 198 -7.63 -11.90 8.94
CA GLU A 198 -6.21 -11.86 8.53
C GLU A 198 -5.71 -10.45 8.26
N VAL A 199 -4.42 -10.24 8.53
CA VAL A 199 -3.67 -9.01 8.25
C VAL A 199 -2.32 -9.41 7.63
N ILE A 200 -2.14 -9.11 6.35
CA ILE A 200 -1.14 -9.78 5.51
C ILE A 200 -0.34 -8.79 4.67
N ALA A 201 0.97 -9.08 4.55
CA ALA A 201 1.83 -8.63 3.47
C ALA A 201 2.05 -9.81 2.49
N GLU A 202 1.90 -9.58 1.19
CA GLU A 202 1.84 -10.66 0.21
C GLU A 202 2.68 -10.43 -1.05
N ALA A 203 3.09 -11.54 -1.68
CA ALA A 203 3.49 -11.60 -3.08
C ALA A 203 2.32 -12.17 -3.90
N PRO A 204 1.47 -11.34 -4.55
CA PRO A 204 0.24 -11.82 -5.18
C PRO A 204 0.51 -12.79 -6.33
N GLU A 205 -0.49 -13.52 -6.79
CA GLU A 205 -0.40 -14.23 -8.06
C GLU A 205 -0.62 -13.29 -9.22
N VAL A 206 0.26 -13.30 -10.21
CA VAL A 206 0.09 -12.53 -11.46
C VAL A 206 0.12 -13.51 -12.62
N GLY A 207 -0.98 -13.60 -13.37
CA GLY A 207 -1.08 -14.56 -14.48
C GLY A 207 -1.06 -16.03 -14.04
N GLY A 208 -1.58 -16.33 -12.84
CA GLY A 208 -1.71 -17.68 -12.30
C GLY A 208 -0.42 -18.25 -11.70
N SER A 209 0.49 -17.39 -11.26
CA SER A 209 1.70 -17.79 -10.53
C SER A 209 2.07 -16.75 -9.50
N VAL A 210 2.43 -17.20 -8.29
CA VAL A 210 2.99 -16.34 -7.23
C VAL A 210 4.13 -15.49 -7.79
N ALA A 211 3.98 -14.17 -7.69
CA ALA A 211 4.89 -13.21 -8.28
C ALA A 211 6.24 -13.14 -7.53
N SER A 212 7.21 -12.51 -8.20
CA SER A 212 8.45 -12.08 -7.53
C SER A 212 8.11 -10.96 -6.55
N LEU A 213 8.57 -11.09 -5.30
CA LEU A 213 8.19 -10.19 -4.21
C LEU A 213 8.97 -8.89 -4.31
N ALA A 214 8.27 -7.76 -4.35
CA ALA A 214 8.90 -6.45 -4.31
C ALA A 214 9.60 -6.20 -2.97
N ASN A 215 10.73 -5.51 -3.00
CA ASN A 215 11.41 -5.10 -1.78
C ASN A 215 10.67 -3.91 -1.15
N PHE A 216 9.68 -4.21 -0.30
CA PHE A 216 8.91 -3.23 0.46
C PHE A 216 9.61 -2.78 1.75
N GLY A 217 10.78 -3.33 2.07
CA GLY A 217 11.51 -3.07 3.30
C GLY A 217 10.76 -3.57 4.54
N THR A 218 9.88 -2.74 5.09
CA THR A 218 9.07 -3.06 6.26
C THR A 218 7.72 -2.38 6.19
N VAL A 219 6.65 -3.15 6.43
CA VAL A 219 5.32 -2.62 6.70
C VAL A 219 5.03 -2.73 8.20
N ASN A 220 4.43 -1.69 8.77
CA ASN A 220 4.01 -1.68 10.17
C ASN A 220 2.49 -1.70 10.22
N PHE A 221 1.94 -2.83 10.64
CA PHE A 221 0.52 -2.97 10.90
C PHE A 221 0.24 -2.57 12.34
N THR A 222 -0.83 -1.81 12.53
CA THR A 222 -1.27 -1.29 13.82
C THR A 222 -2.77 -1.38 13.92
N GLY A 223 -3.31 -1.49 15.14
CA GLY A 223 -4.74 -1.58 15.32
C GLY A 223 -5.38 -2.82 14.68
N ALA A 224 -4.59 -3.88 14.43
CA ALA A 224 -5.07 -5.16 13.94
C ALA A 224 -6.07 -5.75 14.92
N LYS A 225 -7.33 -5.86 14.50
CA LYS A 225 -8.45 -6.35 15.31
C LYS A 225 -9.32 -7.28 14.51
N ALA A 226 -9.83 -8.31 15.19
CA ALA A 226 -10.96 -9.10 14.73
C ALA A 226 -12.11 -8.89 15.72
N ASP A 227 -13.33 -8.64 15.21
CA ASP A 227 -14.54 -8.39 16.02
C ASP A 227 -14.32 -7.38 17.17
N GLY A 228 -13.57 -6.31 16.88
CA GLY A 228 -13.24 -5.22 17.81
C GLY A 228 -12.15 -5.53 18.84
N SER A 229 -11.79 -6.80 19.02
CA SER A 229 -10.72 -7.23 19.94
C SER A 229 -9.38 -7.30 19.22
N ASN A 230 -8.28 -7.06 19.94
CA ASN A 230 -6.96 -7.10 19.31
C ASN A 230 -6.66 -8.51 18.77
N LEU A 231 -6.05 -8.59 17.59
CA LEU A 231 -5.84 -9.85 16.88
C LEU A 231 -5.04 -10.86 17.72
N ASP A 232 -4.07 -10.39 18.52
CA ASP A 232 -3.25 -11.20 19.43
C ASP A 232 -4.06 -11.90 20.54
N THR A 233 -5.25 -11.43 20.89
CA THR A 233 -6.13 -12.11 21.87
C THR A 233 -6.72 -13.42 21.35
N TYR A 234 -6.73 -13.61 20.02
CA TYR A 234 -7.22 -14.83 19.37
C TYR A 234 -6.14 -15.89 19.21
N SER A 235 -4.93 -15.67 19.76
CA SER A 235 -3.79 -16.56 19.58
C SER A 235 -3.55 -16.89 18.10
N PRO A 236 -3.38 -15.87 17.24
CA PRO A 236 -3.36 -16.04 15.80
C PRO A 236 -2.18 -16.89 15.34
N ASN A 237 -2.29 -17.47 14.15
CA ASN A 237 -1.17 -18.14 13.51
C ASN A 237 -0.24 -17.09 12.90
N GLU A 238 1.05 -17.22 13.15
CA GLU A 238 2.11 -16.47 12.46
C GLU A 238 2.37 -17.13 11.11
N ILE A 239 2.30 -16.37 10.03
CA ILE A 239 2.54 -16.84 8.67
C ILE A 239 3.87 -16.24 8.19
N VAL A 240 4.82 -17.11 7.85
CA VAL A 240 6.13 -16.72 7.30
C VAL A 240 6.16 -17.01 5.81
N MET A 241 6.45 -15.99 5.00
CA MET A 241 6.58 -16.20 3.56
C MET A 241 7.92 -16.82 3.22
N THR A 242 7.92 -17.92 2.47
CA THR A 242 9.10 -18.69 2.09
C THR A 242 9.14 -18.98 0.59
N LYS A 243 10.34 -19.27 0.05
CA LYS A 243 10.47 -19.81 -1.31
C LYS A 243 9.95 -21.24 -1.35
N SER A 244 9.13 -21.55 -2.36
CA SER A 244 8.64 -22.90 -2.63
C SER A 244 9.74 -23.94 -2.79
N SER A 245 10.91 -23.53 -3.28
CA SER A 245 12.03 -24.42 -3.63
C SER A 245 13.10 -24.59 -2.55
N SER A 246 13.15 -23.76 -1.51
CA SER A 246 14.31 -23.74 -0.59
C SER A 246 14.03 -23.34 0.86
N SER A 247 12.76 -23.18 1.26
CA SER A 247 12.36 -22.68 2.60
C SER A 247 12.98 -21.33 2.99
N ALA A 248 13.70 -20.67 2.08
CA ALA A 248 14.31 -19.38 2.34
C ALA A 248 13.21 -18.33 2.58
N VAL A 249 13.31 -17.62 3.69
CA VAL A 249 12.32 -16.62 4.12
C VAL A 249 12.38 -15.41 3.20
N ARG A 250 11.25 -15.02 2.62
CA ARG A 250 11.08 -13.85 1.74
C ARG A 250 10.46 -12.65 2.48
N ALA A 251 9.61 -12.92 3.47
CA ALA A 251 9.03 -11.94 4.38
C ALA A 251 8.66 -12.64 5.68
N GLN A 252 8.66 -11.89 6.79
CA GLN A 252 8.36 -12.44 8.10
C GLN A 252 7.81 -11.37 9.04
N PRO A 253 6.67 -11.62 9.71
CA PRO A 253 6.20 -10.78 10.79
C PRO A 253 7.07 -10.93 12.04
N GLY A 254 7.27 -9.83 12.76
CA GLY A 254 7.70 -9.86 14.15
C GLY A 254 6.52 -10.16 15.08
N SER A 255 6.80 -10.33 16.36
CA SER A 255 5.77 -10.62 17.37
C SER A 255 4.65 -9.57 17.37
N ILE A 256 3.41 -10.04 17.39
CA ILE A 256 2.23 -9.19 17.57
C ILE A 256 1.96 -8.88 19.04
N SER A 257 1.68 -7.61 19.32
CA SER A 257 1.30 -7.13 20.66
C SER A 257 0.31 -5.99 20.56
N GLY A 258 -0.85 -6.11 21.20
CA GLY A 258 -1.89 -5.07 21.17
C GLY A 258 -2.37 -4.75 19.76
N GLY A 259 -2.45 -5.76 18.89
CA GLY A 259 -2.79 -5.58 17.47
C GLY A 259 -1.74 -4.87 16.63
N SER A 260 -0.48 -4.77 17.09
CA SER A 260 0.60 -4.14 16.32
C SER A 260 1.74 -5.12 16.06
N PHE A 261 2.26 -5.12 14.84
CA PHE A 261 3.44 -5.89 14.42
C PHE A 261 4.08 -5.28 13.19
N SER A 262 5.37 -5.58 12.97
CA SER A 262 6.09 -5.22 11.76
C SER A 262 6.28 -6.46 10.90
N ASP A 263 6.05 -6.37 9.60
CA ASP A 263 6.42 -7.41 8.64
C ASP A 263 7.59 -6.93 7.78
N VAL A 264 8.64 -7.75 7.67
CA VAL A 264 9.93 -7.37 7.13
C VAL A 264 10.26 -8.22 5.91
N TRP A 265 10.46 -7.56 4.76
CA TRP A 265 11.00 -8.18 3.57
C TRP A 265 12.42 -8.71 3.80
N LYS A 266 12.75 -9.85 3.18
CA LYS A 266 14.05 -10.50 3.28
C LYS A 266 14.66 -10.71 1.89
N ALA A 267 15.94 -10.33 1.76
CA ALA A 267 16.76 -10.60 0.58
C ALA A 267 17.15 -12.08 0.52
N SER A 268 16.21 -12.95 0.19
CA SER A 268 16.46 -14.39 0.02
C SER A 268 16.95 -14.76 -1.36
#